data_AF-A0A955IP71-F1
#
_entry.id   AF-A0A955IP71-F1
#
_cell.length_a   1.000
_cell.length_b   1.000
_cell.length_c   1.000
_cell.angle_alpha   90.00
_cell.angle_beta   90.00
_cell.angle_gamma   90.00
#
_symmetry.space_group_name_H-M   'P 1'
#
loop_
_entity.id
_entity.type
_entity.pdbx_description
1 polymer ?
#
loop_
_entity_poly.entity_id
_entity_poly.type
_entity_poly.pdbx_seq_one_letter_code
_entity_poly.pdbx_strand_id
1 'polypeptide(L)'
;MNTLDCADIRAMLSGLVDDELDTETRHFAERHLGQCRPCRRLLDEAEQLDAMMAEDFEAVAAAPLPADFEAAVLSRIRGTSHGRPDVNNNDGPYRVRHWSWPNLVALTAAAAALVFSFIVWQRTAQSGTMPASPRETVALNDTGNADREHVETPDAGRYGNNAAVRITGTAPESLAELVHVPAANPPAAPSAAEPMTPAPVMRLELPAAPSDVQAPYVLVGQFSADAFTPLAEVDPDVMYAASIALRRLLDAPEDSFEVVQQVRSIVEYDELLPRLMAARLAVAPAERPVLFAVESVLDSVATGPVDM
;
A
#
# COMPACT_ATOMS: atom_id res chain seq x y z
N MET A 1 2.12 28.22 16.94
CA MET A 1 1.08 27.18 16.93
C MET A 1 0.73 26.96 15.48
N ASN A 2 1.12 25.82 14.90
CA ASN A 2 0.77 25.48 13.53
C ASN A 2 -0.74 25.26 13.47
N THR A 3 -1.44 26.14 12.77
CA THR A 3 -2.84 25.93 12.41
C THR A 3 -2.88 24.84 11.34
N LEU A 4 -3.46 23.69 11.66
CA LEU A 4 -3.77 22.65 10.67
C LEU A 4 -4.66 23.25 9.60
N ASP A 5 -4.29 23.05 8.35
CA ASP A 5 -5.10 23.49 7.23
C ASP A 5 -6.23 22.50 6.94
N CYS A 6 -7.11 22.85 6.00
CA CYS A 6 -8.21 21.96 5.63
C CYS A 6 -7.74 20.66 4.95
N ALA A 7 -6.55 20.64 4.34
CA ALA A 7 -6.02 19.46 3.69
C ALA A 7 -5.53 18.45 4.73
N ASP A 8 -4.83 18.93 5.77
CA ASP A 8 -4.43 18.12 6.93
C ASP A 8 -5.63 17.45 7.58
N ILE A 9 -6.70 18.21 7.83
CA ILE A 9 -7.93 17.69 8.44
C ILE A 9 -8.58 16.63 7.57
N ARG A 10 -8.65 16.82 6.24
CA ARG A 10 -9.21 15.80 5.33
C ARG A 10 -8.43 14.50 5.37
N ALA A 11 -7.10 14.56 5.46
CA ALA A 11 -6.27 13.36 5.58
C ALA A 11 -6.53 12.63 6.92
N MET A 12 -6.86 13.36 7.98
CA MET A 12 -7.14 12.80 9.30
C MET A 12 -8.59 12.32 9.49
N LEU A 13 -9.53 12.66 8.59
CA LEU A 13 -10.96 12.33 8.76
C LEU A 13 -11.22 10.83 8.86
N SER A 14 -10.54 9.99 8.08
CA SER A 14 -10.71 8.52 8.15
C SER A 14 -10.40 8.00 9.54
N GLY A 15 -9.21 8.32 10.07
CA GLY A 15 -8.83 7.90 11.41
C GLY A 15 -9.70 8.51 12.52
N LEU A 16 -10.36 9.65 12.26
CA LEU A 16 -11.31 10.22 13.23
C LEU A 16 -12.60 9.39 13.30
N VAL A 17 -13.12 8.94 12.15
CA VAL A 17 -14.32 8.08 12.05
C VAL A 17 -14.05 6.71 12.67
N ASP A 18 -12.87 6.14 12.41
CA ASP A 18 -12.47 4.81 12.88
C ASP A 18 -11.96 4.79 14.35
N ASP A 19 -12.04 5.92 15.07
CA ASP A 19 -11.53 6.10 16.43
C ASP A 19 -10.01 5.88 16.60
N GLU A 20 -9.23 5.93 15.50
CA GLU A 20 -7.79 5.65 15.45
C GLU A 20 -6.88 6.84 15.80
N LEU A 21 -7.42 8.06 15.87
CA LEU A 21 -6.62 9.24 16.25
C LEU A 21 -6.29 9.25 17.73
N ASP A 22 -5.05 9.61 18.06
CA ASP A 22 -4.63 9.90 19.43
C ASP A 22 -5.39 11.10 20.01
N THR A 23 -5.44 11.19 21.33
CA THR A 23 -6.22 12.19 22.05
C THR A 23 -5.87 13.63 21.68
N GLU A 24 -4.60 13.94 21.43
CA GLU A 24 -4.16 15.30 21.11
C GLU A 24 -4.60 15.66 19.69
N THR A 25 -4.32 14.80 18.71
CA THR A 25 -4.71 14.99 17.31
C THR A 25 -6.23 15.09 17.15
N ARG A 26 -6.98 14.22 17.84
CA ARG A 26 -8.44 14.28 17.89
C ARG A 26 -8.94 15.64 18.37
N HIS A 27 -8.38 16.15 19.47
CA HIS A 27 -8.80 17.44 20.03
C HIS A 27 -8.53 18.61 19.07
N PHE A 28 -7.45 18.55 18.28
CA PHE A 28 -7.18 19.54 17.24
C PHE A 28 -8.18 19.43 16.08
N ALA A 29 -8.47 18.21 15.62
CA ALA A 29 -9.44 17.97 14.55
C ALA A 29 -10.84 18.46 14.93
N GLU A 30 -11.34 18.09 16.11
CA GLU A 30 -12.63 18.52 16.65
C GLU A 30 -12.74 20.05 16.75
N ARG A 31 -11.65 20.72 17.18
CA ARG A 31 -11.62 22.18 17.25
C ARG A 31 -11.75 22.82 15.87
N HIS A 32 -11.07 22.27 14.87
CA HIS A 32 -11.17 22.75 13.49
C HIS A 32 -12.58 22.50 12.93
N LEU A 33 -13.15 21.31 13.15
CA LEU A 33 -14.50 20.94 12.71
C LEU A 33 -15.58 21.85 13.33
N GLY A 34 -15.38 22.31 14.57
CA GLY A 34 -16.24 23.30 15.22
C GLY A 34 -16.23 24.68 14.54
N GLN A 35 -15.19 25.00 13.76
CA GLN A 35 -15.01 26.30 13.11
C GLN A 35 -15.17 26.25 11.58
N CYS A 36 -14.93 25.09 10.95
CA CYS A 36 -14.88 24.92 9.51
C CYS A 36 -16.07 24.11 8.99
N ARG A 37 -17.11 24.80 8.53
CA ARG A 37 -18.33 24.18 7.99
C ARG A 37 -18.09 23.21 6.82
N PRO A 38 -17.17 23.47 5.86
CA PRO A 38 -16.85 22.51 4.81
C PRO A 38 -16.29 21.18 5.33
N CYS A 39 -15.34 21.21 6.26
CA CYS A 39 -14.77 19.98 6.83
C CYS A 39 -15.81 19.21 7.66
N ARG A 40 -16.67 19.92 8.38
CA ARG A 40 -17.77 19.30 9.13
C ARG A 40 -18.74 18.55 8.22
N ARG A 41 -19.11 19.13 7.08
CA ARG A 41 -19.97 18.46 6.10
C ARG A 41 -19.35 17.18 5.56
N LEU A 42 -18.04 17.16 5.33
CA LEU A 42 -17.34 15.94 4.88
C LEU A 42 -17.36 14.85 5.96
N LEU A 43 -17.22 15.22 7.24
CA LEU A 43 -17.38 14.27 8.34
C LEU A 43 -18.80 13.72 8.39
N ASP A 44 -19.82 14.59 8.34
CA ASP A 44 -21.23 14.17 8.36
C ASP A 44 -21.53 13.18 7.20
N GLU A 45 -20.96 13.43 6.00
CA GLU A 45 -21.10 12.55 4.83
C GLU A 45 -20.38 11.19 5.04
N ALA A 46 -19.22 11.17 5.69
CA ALA A 46 -18.49 9.95 6.00
C ALA A 46 -19.20 9.10 7.08
N GLU A 47 -19.68 9.74 8.16
CA GLU A 47 -20.47 9.07 9.21
C GLU A 47 -21.78 8.49 8.66
N GLN A 48 -22.42 9.19 7.71
CA GLN A 48 -23.61 8.68 7.04
C GLN A 48 -23.31 7.43 6.22
N LEU A 49 -22.18 7.40 5.50
CA LEU A 49 -21.76 6.23 4.72
C LEU A 49 -21.46 5.03 5.64
N ASP A 50 -20.76 5.27 6.76
CA ASP A 50 -20.46 4.24 7.75
C ASP A 50 -21.75 3.68 8.37
N ALA A 51 -22.72 4.53 8.72
CA ALA A 51 -24.02 4.10 9.22
C ALA A 51 -24.78 3.22 8.20
N MET A 52 -24.75 3.58 6.91
CA MET A 52 -25.37 2.75 5.86
C MET A 52 -24.69 1.38 5.74
N MET A 53 -23.37 1.33 5.82
CA MET A 53 -22.62 0.06 5.79
C MET A 53 -22.91 -0.78 7.02
N ALA A 54 -22.99 -0.17 8.21
CA ALA A 54 -23.31 -0.86 9.45
C ALA A 54 -24.70 -1.55 9.40
N GLU A 55 -25.70 -0.90 8.82
CA GLU A 55 -27.04 -1.49 8.61
C GLU A 55 -26.98 -2.73 7.70
N ASP A 56 -26.23 -2.67 6.60
CA ASP A 56 -26.04 -3.81 5.70
C ASP A 56 -25.28 -4.96 6.38
N PHE A 57 -24.25 -4.64 7.18
CA PHE A 57 -23.51 -5.64 7.94
C PHE A 57 -24.35 -6.29 9.03
N GLU A 58 -25.21 -5.54 9.72
CA GLU A 58 -26.11 -6.10 10.73
C GLU A 58 -27.11 -7.08 10.09
N ALA A 59 -27.60 -6.76 8.89
CA ALA A 59 -28.46 -7.66 8.11
C ALA A 59 -27.74 -8.97 7.74
N VAL A 60 -26.45 -8.91 7.41
CA VAL A 60 -25.63 -10.10 7.12
C VAL A 60 -25.26 -10.87 8.40
N ALA A 61 -24.91 -10.16 9.47
CA ALA A 61 -24.50 -10.71 10.75
C ALA A 61 -25.64 -11.41 11.50
N ALA A 62 -26.90 -11.10 11.18
CA ALA A 62 -28.07 -11.77 11.74
C ALA A 62 -28.20 -13.25 11.32
N ALA A 63 -27.47 -13.71 10.31
CA ALA A 63 -27.41 -15.12 9.98
C ALA A 63 -26.68 -15.88 11.10
N PRO A 64 -27.32 -16.83 11.81
CA PRO A 64 -26.66 -17.61 12.83
C PRO A 64 -25.48 -18.35 12.21
N LEU A 65 -24.28 -18.10 12.74
CA LEU A 65 -23.09 -18.85 12.34
C LEU A 65 -23.34 -20.36 12.56
N PRO A 66 -22.81 -21.24 11.70
CA PRO A 66 -22.84 -22.67 11.94
C PRO A 66 -22.31 -23.00 13.34
N ALA A 67 -22.96 -23.93 14.05
CA ALA A 67 -22.59 -24.28 15.43
C ALA A 67 -21.14 -24.80 15.58
N ASP A 68 -20.53 -25.23 14.47
CA ASP A 68 -19.16 -25.70 14.37
C ASP A 68 -18.17 -24.65 13.84
N PHE A 69 -18.62 -23.43 13.51
CA PHE A 69 -17.78 -22.39 12.92
C PHE A 69 -16.56 -22.05 13.79
N GLU A 70 -16.76 -21.80 15.09
CA GLU A 70 -15.66 -21.50 16.01
C GLU A 70 -14.67 -22.66 16.11
N ALA A 71 -15.19 -23.90 16.19
CA ALA A 71 -14.35 -25.10 16.23
C ALA A 71 -13.55 -25.28 14.92
N ALA A 72 -14.18 -25.02 13.77
CA ALA A 72 -13.56 -25.08 12.46
C ALA A 72 -12.43 -24.03 12.32
N VAL A 73 -12.69 -22.76 12.69
CA VAL A 73 -11.69 -21.68 12.66
C VAL A 73 -10.53 -21.99 13.61
N LEU A 74 -10.80 -22.39 14.85
CA LEU A 74 -9.76 -22.73 15.82
C LEU A 74 -8.96 -23.96 15.39
N SER A 75 -9.58 -24.95 14.75
CA SER A 75 -8.87 -26.12 14.21
C SER A 75 -7.92 -25.73 13.09
N ARG A 76 -8.27 -24.75 12.26
CA ARG A 76 -7.43 -24.26 11.15
C ARG A 76 -6.25 -23.43 11.67
N ILE A 77 -6.46 -22.55 12.65
CA ILE A 77 -5.38 -21.76 13.30
C ILE A 77 -4.43 -22.66 14.11
N ARG A 78 -4.96 -23.69 14.80
CA ARG A 78 -4.12 -24.65 15.53
C ARG A 78 -3.42 -25.64 14.59
N GLY A 79 -4.06 -26.01 13.48
CA GLY A 79 -3.51 -26.90 12.46
C GLY A 79 -2.29 -26.30 11.75
N THR A 80 -2.31 -25.00 11.47
CA THR A 80 -1.13 -24.28 10.94
C THR A 80 0.00 -24.16 11.98
N SER A 81 -0.33 -24.22 13.27
CA SER A 81 0.65 -24.14 14.37
C SER A 81 1.27 -25.48 14.76
N HIS A 82 0.69 -26.62 14.37
CA HIS A 82 1.15 -27.96 14.80
C HIS A 82 1.71 -28.83 13.66
N GLY A 83 1.85 -28.26 12.46
CA GLY A 83 2.27 -28.99 11.26
C GLY A 83 3.48 -28.38 10.56
N ARG A 84 4.53 -27.99 11.29
CA ARG A 84 5.87 -28.16 10.70
C ARG A 84 6.14 -29.67 10.83
N PRO A 85 6.05 -30.47 9.76
CA PRO A 85 6.37 -31.89 9.87
C PRO A 85 7.78 -31.97 10.46
N ASP A 86 7.87 -32.67 11.59
CA ASP A 86 9.14 -32.99 12.21
C ASP A 86 9.94 -33.78 11.16
N VAL A 87 10.96 -33.14 10.57
CA VAL A 87 11.70 -33.61 9.38
C VAL A 87 12.67 -34.75 9.77
N ASN A 88 12.29 -35.59 10.74
CA ASN A 88 13.22 -36.49 11.40
C ASN A 88 13.04 -37.98 11.08
N ASN A 89 12.28 -38.34 10.04
CA ASN A 89 12.19 -39.73 9.55
C ASN A 89 12.67 -39.90 8.10
N ASN A 90 14.00 -39.89 7.99
CA ASN A 90 14.95 -40.64 7.16
C ASN A 90 14.59 -41.67 6.05
N ASP A 91 13.36 -41.89 5.57
CA ASP A 91 13.10 -43.02 4.63
C ASP A 91 12.61 -42.63 3.21
N GLY A 92 13.00 -41.47 2.68
CA GLY A 92 12.74 -41.10 1.29
C GLY A 92 14.01 -40.74 0.51
N PRO A 93 14.23 -41.25 -0.73
CA PRO A 93 15.38 -40.89 -1.57
C PRO A 93 15.25 -39.49 -2.21
N TYR A 94 14.51 -38.58 -1.59
CA TYR A 94 14.55 -37.16 -1.93
C TYR A 94 15.70 -36.55 -1.14
N ARG A 95 16.86 -36.43 -1.79
CA ARG A 95 17.99 -35.66 -1.27
C ARG A 95 17.58 -34.19 -1.14
N VAL A 96 16.95 -33.85 -0.02
CA VAL A 96 16.77 -32.46 0.38
C VAL A 96 18.17 -31.92 0.60
N ARG A 97 18.58 -31.06 -0.32
CA ARG A 97 19.86 -30.37 -0.34
C ARG A 97 19.88 -29.49 0.91
N HIS A 98 20.51 -30.00 1.98
CA HIS A 98 20.80 -29.25 3.19
C HIS A 98 21.43 -27.92 2.78
N TRP A 99 20.63 -26.86 2.85
CA TRP A 99 21.12 -25.51 2.66
C TRP A 99 21.98 -25.23 3.88
N SER A 100 23.28 -25.43 3.70
CA SER A 100 24.25 -25.37 4.78
C SER A 100 24.22 -23.97 5.39
N TRP A 101 23.85 -23.92 6.66
CA TRP A 101 23.89 -22.75 7.54
C TRP A 101 25.17 -21.88 7.44
N PRO A 102 26.38 -22.37 7.08
CA PRO A 102 27.52 -21.49 6.80
C PRO A 102 27.25 -20.40 5.77
N ASN A 103 26.39 -20.63 4.77
CA ASN A 103 26.09 -19.62 3.76
C ASN A 103 25.23 -18.46 4.30
N LEU A 104 24.37 -18.73 5.30
CA LEU A 104 23.58 -17.68 5.97
C LEU A 104 24.46 -16.80 6.88
N VAL A 105 25.45 -17.37 7.56
CA VAL A 105 26.41 -16.61 8.38
C VAL A 105 27.34 -15.77 7.49
N ALA A 106 27.73 -16.29 6.31
CA ALA A 106 28.53 -15.53 5.35
C ALA A 106 27.76 -14.34 4.75
N LEU A 107 26.45 -14.52 4.46
CA LEU A 107 25.59 -13.44 3.94
C LEU A 107 25.35 -12.33 4.97
N THR A 108 25.13 -12.68 6.24
CA THR A 108 24.94 -11.67 7.30
C THR A 108 26.23 -10.89 7.59
N ALA A 109 27.40 -11.54 7.56
CA ALA A 109 28.68 -10.88 7.72
C ALA A 109 28.98 -9.90 6.57
N ALA A 110 28.65 -10.28 5.32
CA ALA A 110 28.82 -9.41 4.15
C ALA A 110 27.89 -8.19 4.20
N ALA A 111 26.64 -8.37 4.60
CA ALA A 111 25.69 -7.27 4.79
C ALA A 111 26.14 -6.29 5.88
N ALA A 112 26.63 -6.79 7.02
CA ALA A 112 27.16 -5.96 8.10
C ALA A 112 28.39 -5.15 7.66
N ALA A 113 29.27 -5.73 6.84
CA ALA A 113 30.43 -5.03 6.29
C ALA A 113 30.03 -3.89 5.34
N LEU A 114 29.02 -4.10 4.49
CA LEU A 114 28.50 -3.05 3.60
C LEU A 114 27.89 -1.88 4.37
N VAL A 115 27.08 -2.17 5.40
CA VAL A 115 26.52 -1.13 6.28
C VAL A 115 27.62 -0.35 6.99
N PHE A 116 28.66 -1.04 7.50
CA PHE A 116 29.79 -0.38 8.17
C PHE A 116 30.60 0.51 7.21
N SER A 117 30.88 0.02 5.99
CA SER A 117 31.54 0.80 4.94
C SER A 117 30.73 2.05 4.54
N PHE A 118 29.41 1.95 4.47
CA PHE A 118 28.53 3.08 4.16
C PHE A 118 28.55 4.15 5.27
N ILE A 119 28.53 3.75 6.54
CA ILE A 119 28.62 4.67 7.69
C ILE A 119 29.97 5.41 7.70
N VAL A 120 31.08 4.71 7.41
CA VAL A 120 32.41 5.32 7.32
C VAL A 120 32.45 6.33 6.17
N TRP A 121 31.91 5.97 5.00
CA TRP A 121 31.85 6.87 3.84
C TRP A 121 31.05 8.14 4.15
N GLN A 122 29.86 8.03 4.75
CA GLN A 122 29.05 9.19 5.14
C GLN A 122 29.79 10.12 6.10
N ARG A 123 30.51 9.57 7.09
CA ARG A 123 31.33 10.39 7.99
C ARG A 123 32.46 11.10 7.27
N THR A 124 33.14 10.43 6.34
CA THR A 124 34.22 11.07 5.56
C THR A 124 33.69 12.16 4.63
N ALA A 125 32.53 11.96 4.01
CA ALA A 125 31.88 12.95 3.15
C ALA A 125 31.43 14.21 3.94
N GLN A 126 30.96 14.04 5.17
CA GLN A 126 30.60 15.16 6.04
C GLN A 126 31.81 15.92 6.57
N SER A 127 32.95 15.23 6.77
CA SER A 127 34.22 15.86 7.18
C SER A 127 34.96 16.56 6.03
N GLY A 128 34.35 16.69 4.85
CA GLY A 128 34.88 17.45 3.73
C GLY A 128 34.97 18.95 4.03
N THR A 129 35.93 19.35 4.85
CA THR A 129 36.56 20.66 4.74
C THR A 129 37.13 20.75 3.32
N MET A 130 36.39 21.42 2.43
CA MET A 130 36.91 21.74 1.12
C MET A 130 38.24 22.48 1.30
N PRO A 131 39.35 22.02 0.68
CA PRO A 131 40.55 22.84 0.62
C PRO A 131 40.16 24.14 -0.07
N ALA A 132 40.41 25.26 0.61
CA ALA A 132 40.13 26.58 0.10
C ALA A 132 40.71 26.69 -1.32
N SER A 133 39.82 26.92 -2.29
CA SER A 133 40.20 27.22 -3.66
C SER A 133 41.30 28.28 -3.65
N PRO A 134 42.42 28.10 -4.37
CA PRO A 134 43.41 29.15 -4.53
C PRO A 134 42.69 30.35 -5.16
N ARG A 135 42.58 31.45 -4.41
CA ARG A 135 42.13 32.72 -4.97
C ARG A 135 43.22 33.19 -5.93
N GLU A 136 42.96 33.04 -7.21
CA GLU A 136 43.71 33.71 -8.27
C GLU A 136 43.49 35.21 -8.10
N THR A 137 44.50 35.88 -7.55
CA THR A 137 44.54 37.33 -7.39
C THR A 137 44.78 37.97 -8.76
N VAL A 138 43.70 38.25 -9.48
CA VAL A 138 43.73 39.20 -10.61
C VAL A 138 43.76 40.61 -10.03
N ALA A 139 44.94 41.21 -10.07
CA ALA A 139 45.11 42.64 -9.84
C ALA A 139 44.52 43.41 -11.03
N LEU A 140 43.44 44.18 -10.80
CA LEU A 140 43.06 45.22 -11.74
C LEU A 140 42.41 46.43 -11.02
N ASN A 141 43.24 47.46 -10.88
CA ASN A 141 42.96 48.89 -10.89
C ASN A 141 41.87 49.45 -9.97
N ASP A 142 42.40 49.94 -8.86
CA ASP A 142 42.07 51.17 -8.17
C ASP A 142 41.93 52.39 -9.13
N THR A 143 40.71 52.90 -9.29
CA THR A 143 40.45 54.34 -9.47
C THR A 143 39.06 54.66 -8.92
N GLY A 144 39.04 55.26 -7.73
CA GLY A 144 38.19 56.38 -7.33
C GLY A 144 36.69 56.34 -7.63
N ASN A 145 35.88 56.30 -6.57
CA ASN A 145 34.88 57.35 -6.42
C ASN A 145 34.55 57.58 -4.95
N ALA A 146 34.69 58.84 -4.54
CA ALA A 146 34.17 59.37 -3.30
C ALA A 146 32.65 59.58 -3.42
N ASP A 147 32.03 59.83 -2.27
CA ASP A 147 30.73 60.49 -2.09
C ASP A 147 29.45 59.66 -2.33
N ARG A 148 28.85 59.21 -1.22
CA ARG A 148 27.44 59.46 -0.83
C ARG A 148 27.13 58.73 0.49
N GLU A 149 27.05 59.48 1.59
CA GLU A 149 25.82 60.05 2.19
C GLU A 149 24.89 59.02 2.85
N HIS A 150 24.81 59.16 4.18
CA HIS A 150 23.67 58.88 5.05
C HIS A 150 22.30 58.91 4.37
N VAL A 151 21.44 57.92 4.67
CA VAL A 151 20.01 58.15 4.90
C VAL A 151 19.52 57.23 6.03
N GLU A 152 18.73 57.85 6.89
CA GLU A 152 18.14 57.41 8.16
C GLU A 152 17.09 56.30 8.03
N THR A 153 16.84 55.66 9.18
CA THR A 153 15.64 54.90 9.57
C THR A 153 14.32 55.63 9.28
N PRO A 154 13.22 54.88 9.07
CA PRO A 154 12.10 54.90 10.02
C PRO A 154 11.40 53.53 10.09
N ASP A 155 10.40 53.21 10.90
CA ASP A 155 9.78 53.68 12.14
C ASP A 155 8.71 52.62 12.43
N ALA A 156 8.28 52.51 13.68
CA ALA A 156 7.28 51.59 14.19
C ALA A 156 5.87 51.83 13.60
N GLY A 157 5.23 50.77 13.09
CA GLY A 157 3.78 50.66 12.98
C GLY A 157 3.35 49.38 13.70
N ARG A 158 2.64 49.38 14.83
CA ARG A 158 1.30 49.93 15.10
C ARG A 158 0.21 49.31 14.22
N TYR A 159 -0.10 48.05 14.48
CA TYR A 159 -1.45 47.48 14.32
C TYR A 159 -1.84 46.95 15.71
N GLY A 160 -2.98 47.31 16.31
CA GLY A 160 -4.25 47.68 15.72
C GLY A 160 -5.27 46.68 16.26
N ASN A 161 -5.96 47.09 17.32
CA ASN A 161 -6.96 46.34 18.07
C ASN A 161 -8.03 45.71 17.17
N ASN A 162 -8.33 44.42 17.36
CA ASN A 162 -9.58 43.84 16.89
C ASN A 162 -10.55 43.62 18.05
N ALA A 163 -11.68 44.28 17.88
CA ALA A 163 -12.84 44.35 18.73
C ALA A 163 -13.47 42.98 19.00
N ALA A 164 -13.97 42.84 20.23
CA ALA A 164 -14.89 41.80 20.62
C ALA A 164 -16.19 41.93 19.81
N VAL A 165 -16.45 40.97 18.92
CA VAL A 165 -17.75 40.79 18.29
C VAL A 165 -18.57 39.86 19.18
N ARG A 166 -19.51 40.46 19.91
CA ARG A 166 -20.51 39.79 20.74
C ARG A 166 -21.70 39.45 19.81
N ILE A 167 -21.79 38.20 19.35
CA ILE A 167 -22.98 37.72 18.63
C ILE A 167 -23.94 37.14 19.67
N THR A 168 -24.92 37.96 20.08
CA THR A 168 -26.17 37.47 20.67
C THR A 168 -27.15 37.26 19.53
N GLY A 169 -27.31 36.01 19.11
CA GLY A 169 -28.23 35.61 18.04
C GLY A 169 -29.23 34.59 18.56
N THR A 170 -30.47 35.02 18.69
CA THR A 170 -31.66 34.30 19.11
C THR A 170 -32.02 33.12 18.22
N ALA A 171 -32.53 32.05 18.83
CA ALA A 171 -33.10 30.88 18.16
C ALA A 171 -34.25 31.26 17.22
N PRO A 172 -34.42 30.55 16.09
CA PRO A 172 -35.70 30.48 15.42
C PRO A 172 -36.43 29.17 15.78
N GLU A 173 -37.65 29.40 16.23
CA GLU A 173 -38.77 28.48 16.40
C GLU A 173 -39.05 27.64 15.13
N SER A 174 -39.40 26.38 15.39
CA SER A 174 -40.41 25.57 14.70
C SER A 174 -40.77 25.89 13.25
N LEU A 175 -40.39 25.00 12.33
CA LEU A 175 -41.21 24.68 11.17
C LEU A 175 -41.26 23.16 11.01
N ALA A 176 -42.30 22.59 11.62
CA ALA A 176 -42.84 21.29 11.26
C ALA A 176 -43.61 21.48 9.95
N GLU A 177 -42.97 21.17 8.82
CA GLU A 177 -43.65 21.08 7.52
C GLU A 177 -43.62 19.62 7.05
N LEU A 178 -44.77 18.98 7.27
CA LEU A 178 -45.14 17.66 6.77
C LEU A 178 -44.97 17.62 5.24
N VAL A 179 -43.99 16.85 4.75
CA VAL A 179 -43.97 16.41 3.36
C VAL A 179 -44.65 15.04 3.29
N HIS A 180 -45.86 15.04 2.74
CA HIS A 180 -46.66 13.85 2.47
C HIS A 180 -46.13 13.19 1.19
N VAL A 181 -45.46 12.04 1.32
CA VAL A 181 -45.01 11.21 0.19
C VAL A 181 -46.13 10.23 -0.17
N PRO A 182 -46.73 10.27 -1.37
CA PRO A 182 -47.73 9.30 -1.77
C PRO A 182 -47.07 7.93 -2.02
N ALA A 183 -47.69 6.89 -1.48
CA ALA A 183 -47.27 5.50 -1.60
C ALA A 183 -47.13 5.08 -3.08
N ALA A 184 -45.91 4.72 -3.49
CA ALA A 184 -45.66 4.08 -4.77
C ALA A 184 -46.21 2.64 -4.73
N ASN A 185 -47.00 2.29 -5.75
CA ASN A 185 -47.49 0.93 -5.96
C ASN A 185 -46.33 -0.06 -6.12
N PRO A 186 -46.39 -1.26 -5.52
CA PRO A 186 -45.39 -2.29 -5.76
C PRO A 186 -45.47 -2.78 -7.22
N PRO A 187 -44.32 -3.07 -7.87
CA PRO A 187 -44.30 -3.63 -9.21
C PRO A 187 -44.91 -5.04 -9.22
N ALA A 188 -45.69 -5.31 -10.26
CA ALA A 188 -46.34 -6.59 -10.51
C ALA A 188 -45.31 -7.72 -10.64
N ALA A 189 -45.65 -8.88 -10.05
CA ALA A 189 -44.86 -10.10 -10.12
C ALA A 189 -44.60 -10.54 -11.59
N PRO A 190 -43.38 -10.99 -11.92
CA PRO A 190 -43.10 -11.53 -13.24
C PRO A 190 -43.87 -12.84 -13.48
N SER A 191 -44.61 -12.84 -14.58
CA SER A 191 -45.39 -13.94 -15.13
C SER A 191 -44.55 -15.19 -15.38
N ALA A 192 -45.19 -16.34 -15.18
CA ALA A 192 -44.68 -17.69 -15.33
C ALA A 192 -43.78 -17.89 -16.57
N ALA A 193 -42.63 -18.50 -16.32
CA ALA A 193 -41.66 -18.96 -17.30
C ALA A 193 -42.28 -19.99 -18.26
N GLU A 194 -42.10 -19.76 -19.56
CA GLU A 194 -42.33 -20.78 -20.59
C GLU A 194 -41.19 -21.81 -20.57
N PRO A 195 -41.50 -23.12 -20.73
CA PRO A 195 -40.48 -24.16 -20.75
C PRO A 195 -39.65 -24.09 -22.05
N MET A 196 -38.41 -23.64 -21.91
CA MET A 196 -37.40 -23.67 -22.98
C MET A 196 -37.01 -25.13 -23.27
N THR A 197 -37.39 -25.61 -24.45
CA THR A 197 -36.91 -26.87 -25.03
C THR A 197 -35.38 -26.88 -25.14
N PRO A 198 -34.68 -27.94 -24.70
CA PRO A 198 -33.23 -28.01 -24.81
C PRO A 198 -32.79 -28.13 -26.28
N ALA A 199 -31.87 -27.25 -26.66
CA ALA A 199 -31.21 -27.27 -27.97
C ALA A 199 -30.35 -28.55 -28.13
N PRO A 200 -30.21 -29.07 -29.38
CA PRO A 200 -29.43 -30.26 -29.65
C PRO A 200 -27.94 -30.04 -29.32
N VAL A 201 -27.39 -30.91 -28.47
CA VAL A 201 -25.98 -30.95 -28.11
C VAL A 201 -25.18 -31.40 -29.34
N MET A 202 -24.53 -30.46 -30.03
CA MET A 202 -23.48 -30.77 -31.00
C MET A 202 -22.26 -31.30 -30.25
N ARG A 203 -22.03 -32.61 -30.37
CA ARG A 203 -20.85 -33.30 -29.86
C ARG A 203 -19.66 -32.95 -30.76
N LEU A 204 -18.82 -32.02 -30.33
CA LEU A 204 -17.50 -31.79 -30.90
C LEU A 204 -16.61 -32.99 -30.55
N GLU A 205 -16.38 -33.88 -31.52
CA GLU A 205 -15.35 -34.92 -31.41
C GLU A 205 -13.98 -34.25 -31.43
N LEU A 206 -13.34 -34.20 -30.27
CA LEU A 206 -11.98 -33.73 -30.09
C LEU A 206 -11.03 -34.76 -30.73
N PRO A 207 -10.18 -34.37 -31.70
CA PRO A 207 -9.21 -35.30 -32.27
C PRO A 207 -8.21 -35.77 -31.21
N ALA A 208 -7.95 -37.08 -31.19
CA ALA A 208 -7.03 -37.71 -30.25
C ALA A 208 -5.66 -37.01 -30.29
N ALA A 209 -5.21 -36.55 -29.11
CA ALA A 209 -3.88 -35.96 -28.97
C ALA A 209 -2.79 -37.01 -29.28
N PRO A 210 -1.74 -36.65 -30.03
CA PRO A 210 -0.63 -37.55 -30.28
C PRO A 210 0.11 -37.86 -28.97
N SER A 211 0.18 -39.13 -28.62
CA SER A 211 0.71 -39.67 -27.36
C SER A 211 2.25 -39.67 -27.24
N ASP A 212 2.97 -38.93 -28.08
CA ASP A 212 4.44 -38.95 -28.15
C ASP A 212 5.06 -37.54 -28.09
N VAL A 213 4.76 -36.78 -27.02
CA VAL A 213 5.59 -35.64 -26.63
C VAL A 213 6.18 -35.91 -25.25
N GLN A 214 7.33 -36.59 -25.25
CA GLN A 214 8.25 -36.53 -24.12
C GLN A 214 8.66 -35.07 -23.94
N ALA A 215 8.31 -34.47 -22.80
CA ALA A 215 8.84 -33.18 -22.40
C ALA A 215 10.08 -33.39 -21.51
N PRO A 216 11.30 -33.13 -22.00
CA PRO A 216 12.45 -32.93 -21.13
C PRO A 216 12.73 -31.42 -21.05
N TYR A 217 12.04 -30.72 -20.16
CA TYR A 217 12.50 -29.41 -19.71
C TYR A 217 12.62 -29.41 -18.19
N VAL A 218 13.56 -30.21 -17.70
CA VAL A 218 14.19 -29.98 -16.39
C VAL A 218 15.39 -29.07 -16.66
N LEU A 219 15.14 -27.76 -16.71
CA LEU A 219 16.18 -26.76 -16.85
C LEU A 219 16.79 -26.48 -15.46
N VAL A 220 17.55 -27.45 -14.93
CA VAL A 220 18.42 -27.22 -13.77
C VAL A 220 19.71 -26.59 -14.28
N GLY A 221 19.63 -25.30 -14.61
CA GLY A 221 20.80 -24.49 -14.89
C GLY A 221 21.60 -24.31 -13.60
N GLN A 222 22.85 -24.77 -13.59
CA GLN A 222 23.80 -24.42 -12.54
C GLN A 222 24.14 -22.93 -12.70
N PHE A 223 23.54 -22.08 -11.88
CA PHE A 223 23.90 -20.67 -11.79
C PHE A 223 25.32 -20.57 -11.22
N SER A 224 26.25 -20.04 -12.02
CA SER A 224 27.60 -19.71 -11.57
C SER A 224 27.53 -18.43 -10.73
N ALA A 225 28.09 -18.47 -9.51
CA ALA A 225 28.07 -17.36 -8.56
C ALA A 225 28.88 -16.13 -9.02
N ASP A 226 29.67 -16.25 -10.09
CA ASP A 226 30.59 -15.20 -10.55
C ASP A 226 29.95 -14.21 -11.55
N ALA A 227 28.67 -14.37 -11.89
CA ALA A 227 27.97 -13.53 -12.87
C ALA A 227 26.88 -12.63 -12.27
N PHE A 228 26.92 -12.37 -10.95
CA PHE A 228 26.02 -11.39 -10.34
C PHE A 228 26.49 -10.00 -10.73
N THR A 229 25.71 -9.36 -11.60
CA THR A 229 25.77 -7.90 -11.74
C THR A 229 25.34 -7.37 -10.37
N PRO A 230 26.13 -6.50 -9.71
CA PRO A 230 25.79 -6.05 -8.38
C PRO A 230 24.40 -5.42 -8.42
N LEU A 231 23.46 -5.97 -7.65
CA LEU A 231 22.08 -5.51 -7.49
C LEU A 231 21.96 -4.04 -7.02
N ALA A 232 23.07 -3.33 -6.85
CA ALA A 232 23.15 -1.95 -6.40
C ALA A 232 22.46 -0.95 -7.34
N GLU A 233 22.20 -1.32 -8.61
CA GLU A 233 21.41 -0.49 -9.55
C GLU A 233 19.91 -0.82 -9.52
N VAL A 234 19.51 -1.95 -8.94
CA VAL A 234 18.11 -2.30 -8.78
C VAL A 234 17.60 -1.64 -7.51
N ASP A 235 16.50 -0.92 -7.63
CA ASP A 235 15.82 -0.32 -6.49
C ASP A 235 15.50 -1.41 -5.44
N PRO A 236 16.18 -1.40 -4.28
CA PRO A 236 16.02 -2.45 -3.28
C PRO A 236 14.61 -2.44 -2.69
N ASP A 237 13.93 -1.29 -2.70
CA ASP A 237 12.58 -1.15 -2.17
C ASP A 237 11.57 -1.88 -3.06
N VAL A 238 11.77 -1.84 -4.38
CA VAL A 238 10.93 -2.58 -5.36
C VAL A 238 11.06 -4.08 -5.15
N MET A 239 12.29 -4.57 -4.97
CA MET A 239 12.53 -6.01 -4.75
C MET A 239 11.96 -6.46 -3.40
N TYR A 240 12.08 -5.63 -2.37
CA TYR A 240 11.51 -5.89 -1.06
C TYR A 240 9.97 -5.92 -1.12
N ALA A 241 9.34 -4.90 -1.69
CA ALA A 241 7.88 -4.82 -1.84
C ALA A 241 7.32 -6.01 -2.63
N ALA A 242 7.94 -6.35 -3.76
CA ALA A 242 7.57 -7.53 -4.56
C ALA A 242 7.71 -8.83 -3.76
N SER A 243 8.77 -8.98 -2.95
CA SER A 243 8.96 -10.17 -2.11
C SER A 243 7.90 -10.29 -1.01
N ILE A 244 7.47 -9.18 -0.41
CA ILE A 244 6.40 -9.15 0.60
C ILE A 244 5.06 -9.52 -0.04
N ALA A 245 4.74 -8.93 -1.20
CA ALA A 245 3.52 -9.23 -1.94
C ALA A 245 3.43 -10.72 -2.30
N LEU A 246 4.49 -11.28 -2.90
CA LEU A 246 4.54 -12.70 -3.25
C LEU A 246 4.46 -13.61 -2.03
N ARG A 247 5.13 -13.24 -0.93
CA ARG A 247 5.10 -14.03 0.29
C ARG A 247 3.70 -14.06 0.90
N ARG A 248 2.99 -12.94 0.89
CA ARG A 248 1.58 -12.90 1.34
C ARG A 248 0.70 -13.78 0.49
N LEU A 249 0.85 -13.76 -0.83
CA LEU A 249 0.12 -14.68 -1.72
C LEU A 249 0.44 -16.15 -1.44
N LEU A 250 1.71 -16.49 -1.16
CA LEU A 250 2.15 -17.86 -0.88
C LEU A 250 1.66 -18.39 0.49
N ASP A 251 1.62 -17.52 1.50
CA ASP A 251 1.22 -17.87 2.86
C ASP A 251 -0.31 -17.84 3.03
N ALA A 252 -1.05 -17.26 2.07
CA ALA A 252 -2.50 -17.13 2.13
C ALA A 252 -3.24 -18.42 1.73
N PRO A 253 -4.43 -18.66 2.32
CA PRO A 253 -5.38 -19.63 1.78
C PRO A 253 -5.72 -19.31 0.31
N GLU A 254 -5.91 -20.34 -0.52
CA GLU A 254 -6.19 -20.21 -1.96
C GLU A 254 -7.44 -19.36 -2.27
N ASP A 255 -8.36 -19.26 -1.31
CA ASP A 255 -9.65 -18.57 -1.35
C ASP A 255 -9.67 -17.24 -0.57
N SER A 256 -8.51 -16.77 -0.10
CA SER A 256 -8.43 -15.60 0.78
C SER A 256 -8.51 -14.27 0.02
N PHE A 257 -9.74 -13.82 -0.24
CA PHE A 257 -10.05 -12.54 -0.88
C PHE A 257 -9.33 -11.34 -0.25
N GLU A 258 -9.28 -11.27 1.08
CA GLU A 258 -8.66 -10.17 1.83
C GLU A 258 -7.18 -10.00 1.46
N VAL A 259 -6.44 -11.10 1.35
CA VAL A 259 -5.02 -11.06 1.00
C VAL A 259 -4.83 -10.65 -0.45
N VAL A 260 -5.69 -11.13 -1.36
CA VAL A 260 -5.66 -10.71 -2.77
C VAL A 260 -5.89 -9.20 -2.88
N GLN A 261 -6.87 -8.64 -2.17
CA GLN A 261 -7.11 -7.19 -2.14
C GLN A 261 -5.97 -6.41 -1.51
N GLN A 262 -5.39 -6.93 -0.43
CA GLN A 262 -4.25 -6.28 0.22
C GLN A 262 -3.01 -6.27 -0.68
N VAL A 263 -2.76 -7.36 -1.41
CA VAL A 263 -1.65 -7.42 -2.38
C VAL A 263 -1.93 -6.51 -3.57
N ARG A 264 -3.18 -6.45 -4.06
CA ARG A 264 -3.58 -5.50 -5.11
C ARG A 264 -3.33 -4.06 -4.67
N SER A 265 -3.73 -3.70 -3.45
CA SER A 265 -3.44 -2.40 -2.83
C SER A 265 -1.93 -2.09 -2.86
N ILE A 266 -1.08 -3.01 -2.41
CA ILE A 266 0.39 -2.81 -2.46
C ILE A 266 0.86 -2.58 -3.90
N VAL A 267 0.38 -3.39 -4.85
CA VAL A 267 0.79 -3.29 -6.26
C VAL A 267 0.38 -1.96 -6.88
N GLU A 268 -0.82 -1.46 -6.59
CA GLU A 268 -1.37 -0.21 -7.12
C GLU A 268 -0.73 1.02 -6.46
N TYR A 269 -0.71 1.08 -5.12
CA TYR A 269 -0.25 2.27 -4.39
C TYR A 269 1.26 2.50 -4.51
N ASP A 270 2.08 1.44 -4.56
CA ASP A 270 3.53 1.58 -4.68
C ASP A 270 4.01 1.73 -6.13
N GLU A 271 3.08 1.79 -7.10
CA GLU A 271 3.36 1.73 -8.55
C GLU A 271 4.30 0.55 -8.88
N LEU A 272 4.05 -0.60 -8.24
CA LEU A 272 5.02 -1.69 -8.17
C LEU A 272 5.28 -2.32 -9.54
N LEU A 273 4.26 -2.44 -10.40
CA LEU A 273 4.37 -3.01 -11.74
C LEU A 273 5.27 -2.15 -12.67
N PRO A 274 5.04 -0.83 -12.85
CA PRO A 274 5.96 0.03 -13.59
C PRO A 274 7.41 -0.03 -13.08
N ARG A 275 7.59 -0.05 -11.75
CA ARG A 275 8.92 -0.09 -11.14
C ARG A 275 9.61 -1.45 -11.32
N LEU A 276 8.88 -2.57 -11.23
CA LEU A 276 9.39 -3.90 -11.55
C LEU A 276 9.76 -4.03 -13.02
N MET A 277 8.98 -3.45 -13.93
CA MET A 277 9.31 -3.42 -15.36
C MET A 277 10.61 -2.64 -15.59
N ALA A 278 10.77 -1.47 -14.96
CA ALA A 278 12.01 -0.68 -15.03
C ALA A 278 13.21 -1.46 -14.47
N ALA A 279 13.05 -2.10 -13.30
CA ALA A 279 14.06 -2.96 -12.69
C ALA A 279 14.45 -4.13 -13.61
N ARG A 280 13.47 -4.76 -14.27
CA ARG A 280 13.70 -5.84 -15.25
C ARG A 280 14.55 -5.39 -16.43
N LEU A 281 14.39 -4.15 -16.89
CA LEU A 281 15.21 -3.62 -17.97
C LEU A 281 16.65 -3.32 -17.53
N ALA A 282 16.83 -2.92 -16.26
CA ALA A 282 18.12 -2.61 -15.66
C ALA A 282 18.97 -3.85 -15.33
N VAL A 283 18.36 -5.00 -15.00
CA VAL A 283 19.11 -6.23 -14.69
C VAL A 283 19.70 -6.91 -15.93
N ALA A 284 20.69 -7.77 -15.67
CA ALA A 284 21.33 -8.61 -16.65
C ALA A 284 20.30 -9.50 -17.39
N PRO A 285 20.49 -9.77 -18.70
CA PRO A 285 19.56 -10.58 -19.49
C PRO A 285 19.20 -11.95 -18.90
N ALA A 286 20.13 -12.56 -18.15
CA ALA A 286 19.92 -13.86 -17.50
C ALA A 286 18.91 -13.82 -16.33
N GLU A 287 18.72 -12.66 -15.71
CA GLU A 287 17.84 -12.49 -14.52
C GLU A 287 16.43 -12.00 -14.91
N ARG A 288 16.27 -11.44 -16.10
CA ARG A 288 15.00 -10.92 -16.62
C ARG A 288 13.83 -11.92 -16.58
N PRO A 289 14.01 -13.23 -16.86
CA PRO A 289 12.91 -14.19 -16.80
C PRO A 289 12.29 -14.30 -15.41
N VAL A 290 13.10 -14.16 -14.34
CA VAL A 290 12.62 -14.23 -12.96
C VAL A 290 11.74 -13.01 -12.65
N LEU A 291 12.23 -11.81 -12.96
CA LEU A 291 11.44 -10.58 -12.76
C LEU A 291 10.18 -10.54 -13.62
N PHE A 292 10.24 -11.09 -14.84
CA PHE A 292 9.05 -11.20 -15.70
C PHE A 292 7.99 -12.14 -15.09
N ALA A 293 8.40 -13.25 -14.47
CA ALA A 293 7.48 -14.15 -13.79
C ALA A 293 6.81 -13.46 -12.58
N VAL A 294 7.58 -12.69 -11.81
CA VAL A 294 7.05 -11.89 -10.70
C VAL A 294 6.06 -10.83 -11.19
N GLU A 295 6.43 -10.08 -12.23
CA GLU A 295 5.59 -9.08 -12.90
C GLU A 295 4.26 -9.71 -13.35
N SER A 296 4.31 -10.87 -14.03
CA SER A 296 3.11 -11.56 -14.52
C SER A 296 2.17 -12.04 -13.41
N VAL A 297 2.71 -12.49 -12.27
CA VAL A 297 1.88 -12.92 -11.12
C VAL A 297 1.18 -11.71 -10.50
N LEU A 298 1.92 -10.62 -10.27
CA LEU A 298 1.37 -9.41 -9.67
C LEU A 298 0.39 -8.69 -10.60
N ASP A 299 0.64 -8.70 -11.91
CA ASP A 299 -0.28 -8.17 -12.93
C ASP A 299 -1.59 -8.96 -12.96
N SER A 300 -1.52 -10.29 -12.86
CA SER A 300 -2.70 -11.15 -12.75
C SER A 300 -3.52 -10.83 -11.50
N VAL A 301 -2.89 -10.56 -10.36
CA VAL A 301 -3.57 -10.17 -9.11
C VAL A 301 -4.21 -8.77 -9.22
N ALA A 302 -3.51 -7.83 -9.85
CA ALA A 302 -3.99 -6.47 -10.05
C ALA A 302 -5.17 -6.40 -11.04
N THR A 303 -5.09 -7.13 -12.16
CA THR A 303 -6.07 -7.06 -13.26
C THR A 303 -7.14 -8.15 -13.22
N GLY A 304 -6.93 -9.20 -12.42
CA GLY A 304 -7.81 -10.35 -12.35
C GLY A 304 -9.22 -10.01 -11.85
N PRO A 305 -10.25 -10.75 -12.30
CA PRO A 305 -11.62 -10.58 -11.83
C PRO A 305 -11.67 -10.81 -10.32
N VAL A 306 -12.41 -9.94 -9.63
CA VAL A 306 -12.64 -9.96 -8.19
C VAL A 306 -13.63 -11.08 -7.81
N ASP A 307 -14.27 -11.69 -8.81
CA ASP A 307 -15.27 -12.73 -8.64
C ASP A 307 -14.60 -14.10 -8.45
N MET A 308 -14.30 -14.46 -7.20
CA MET A 308 -14.16 -15.85 -6.75
C MET A 308 -15.37 -16.26 -5.92
#